data_AF-A0A5N6RL38-F1
#
_entry.id   AF-A0A5N6RL38-F1
#
_cell.length_a   1.000
_cell.length_b   1.000
_cell.length_c   1.000
_cell.angle_alpha   90.00
_cell.angle_beta   90.00
_cell.angle_gamma   90.00
#
_symmetry.space_group_name_H-M   'P 1'
#
loop_
_entity.id
_entity.type
_entity.pdbx_description
1 polymer ?
#
loop_
_entity_poly.entity_id
_entity_poly.type
_entity_poly.pdbx_seq_one_letter_code
_entity_poly.pdbx_strand_id
1 'polypeptide(L)'
;MGSYRSPPTMAIFLFMIFTISSALDMSIISYDESHGDKSSGRTDEEVMAVYEAWLTKHGKAYNAIGEKEKRFEIFKDNLRFIDEHNNAESRTYKVGLNRFADLTNEEYRSTYLGAKLSTKKRLSKRSDRYEPRVGDQLPDSVDWRKKGVVLDVKDQGSCGRDRECLLMYFKKGQNPPNPGPSPPSPIKPPTVCDNYYNCPESNTCCCVYEYASYCFAWGCCPLESATCCDDHYSCCPHDYPVCNVNAGTCLMSKNNPLGVKALKRTPAKPRWTFGSA
;
A
#
# COMPACT_ATOMS: atom_id res chain seq x y z
N MET A 1 -79.75 -63.84 27.44
CA MET A 1 -78.69 -63.45 28.40
C MET A 1 -77.47 -64.30 28.12
N GLY A 2 -76.54 -63.77 27.33
CA GLY A 2 -75.32 -64.47 26.94
C GLY A 2 -74.18 -64.16 27.90
N SER A 3 -73.45 -65.19 28.32
CA SER A 3 -72.13 -65.10 28.94
C SER A 3 -71.48 -66.48 28.88
N TYR A 4 -70.47 -66.65 28.03
CA TYR A 4 -69.40 -67.65 28.20
C TYR A 4 -68.16 -67.16 27.45
N ARG A 5 -67.04 -67.02 28.18
CA ARG A 5 -65.68 -66.73 27.67
C ARG A 5 -64.93 -68.05 27.49
N SER A 6 -64.11 -68.15 26.43
CA SER A 6 -62.94 -69.05 26.33
C SER A 6 -61.99 -68.61 25.19
N PRO A 7 -60.69 -69.02 25.22
CA PRO A 7 -59.52 -68.28 24.66
C PRO A 7 -58.97 -68.89 23.36
N PRO A 8 -57.80 -68.43 22.84
CA PRO A 8 -56.94 -69.30 22.04
C PRO A 8 -55.55 -69.52 22.65
N THR A 9 -55.22 -70.79 22.61
CA THR A 9 -53.98 -71.51 22.85
C THR A 9 -52.85 -71.16 21.87
N MET A 10 -51.64 -71.08 22.43
CA MET A 10 -50.37 -71.65 21.95
C MET A 10 -50.02 -71.63 20.45
N ALA A 11 -48.96 -70.89 20.12
CA ALA A 11 -47.96 -71.32 19.15
C ALA A 11 -46.58 -70.77 19.57
N ILE A 12 -45.99 -71.44 20.56
CA ILE A 12 -44.55 -71.37 20.86
C ILE A 12 -43.90 -72.44 19.98
N PHE A 13 -43.04 -72.04 19.05
CA PHE A 13 -41.88 -72.75 18.47
C PHE A 13 -41.34 -71.76 17.41
N LEU A 14 -40.28 -71.00 17.66
CA LEU A 14 -38.90 -71.48 17.62
C LEU A 14 -38.01 -70.59 18.51
N PHE A 15 -37.61 -71.14 19.66
CA PHE A 15 -36.28 -70.89 20.21
C PHE A 15 -35.26 -71.53 19.27
N MET A 16 -34.21 -70.80 18.89
CA MET A 16 -32.83 -71.30 18.86
C MET A 16 -31.81 -70.25 18.35
N ILE A 17 -31.01 -69.75 19.31
CA ILE A 17 -29.55 -69.46 19.26
C ILE A 17 -29.09 -68.36 18.24
N PHE A 18 -28.53 -67.21 18.64
CA PHE A 18 -27.27 -67.07 19.36
C PHE A 18 -27.11 -65.70 20.04
N THR A 19 -26.76 -65.76 21.33
CA THR A 19 -26.17 -64.72 22.17
C THR A 19 -24.68 -64.55 21.87
N ILE A 20 -24.25 -63.38 21.40
CA ILE A 20 -22.91 -62.74 21.54
C ILE A 20 -23.22 -61.24 21.31
N SER A 21 -22.84 -60.21 22.06
CA SER A 21 -21.86 -59.98 23.12
C SER A 21 -22.35 -58.77 23.92
N SER A 22 -22.00 -58.73 25.19
CA SER A 22 -22.07 -57.57 26.07
C SER A 22 -21.44 -56.30 25.48
N ALA A 23 -22.12 -55.15 25.64
CA ALA A 23 -21.48 -53.85 25.80
C ALA A 23 -22.40 -52.90 26.59
N LEU A 24 -22.09 -52.84 27.89
CA LEU A 24 -22.20 -51.75 28.88
C LEU A 24 -22.97 -50.48 28.51
N ASP A 25 -23.78 -50.02 29.48
CA ASP A 25 -24.07 -48.61 29.79
C ASP A 25 -23.91 -47.63 28.62
N MET A 26 -24.99 -47.40 27.86
CA MET A 26 -25.18 -46.10 27.22
C MET A 26 -25.59 -45.12 28.31
N SER A 27 -24.57 -44.78 29.10
CA SER A 27 -24.56 -43.72 30.09
C SER A 27 -25.35 -42.52 29.59
N ILE A 28 -26.05 -41.87 30.53
CA ILE A 28 -26.13 -40.42 30.57
C ILE A 28 -24.69 -39.94 30.40
N ILE A 29 -24.27 -39.74 29.15
CA ILE A 29 -23.14 -38.90 28.89
C ILE A 29 -23.71 -37.52 29.20
N SER A 30 -23.41 -37.11 30.43
CA SER A 30 -23.03 -35.75 30.76
C SER A 30 -22.10 -35.19 29.67
N TYR A 31 -22.69 -34.89 28.51
CA TYR A 31 -22.20 -33.89 27.59
C TYR A 31 -22.71 -32.59 28.23
N ASP A 32 -21.96 -31.83 29.00
CA ASP A 32 -20.52 -31.63 28.97
C ASP A 32 -20.22 -30.63 30.09
N GLU A 33 -19.69 -31.11 31.21
CA GLU A 33 -19.24 -30.27 32.34
C GLU A 33 -17.72 -30.04 32.26
N SER A 34 -17.13 -30.15 31.05
CA SER A 34 -15.70 -29.88 30.85
C SER A 34 -15.28 -29.33 29.47
N HIS A 35 -16.17 -28.74 28.66
CA HIS A 35 -15.76 -27.66 27.76
C HIS A 35 -15.91 -26.34 28.49
N GLY A 36 -15.16 -26.23 29.59
CA GLY A 36 -14.46 -24.98 29.83
C GLY A 36 -13.46 -24.81 28.69
N ASP A 37 -13.96 -24.55 27.48
CA ASP A 37 -13.13 -24.08 26.38
C ASP A 37 -12.59 -22.73 26.86
N LYS A 38 -11.37 -22.79 27.40
CA LYS A 38 -10.52 -21.62 27.56
C LYS A 38 -10.02 -21.17 26.19
N SER A 39 -10.90 -21.16 25.19
CA SER A 39 -10.78 -20.25 24.07
C SER A 39 -10.94 -18.87 24.68
N SER A 40 -9.90 -18.07 24.59
CA SER A 40 -9.94 -16.64 24.89
C SER A 40 -10.86 -15.85 23.92
N GLY A 41 -11.81 -16.53 23.25
CA GLY A 41 -12.67 -16.03 22.20
C GLY A 41 -14.16 -16.02 22.59
N ARG A 42 -14.94 -15.21 21.87
CA ARG A 42 -16.40 -15.06 22.05
C ARG A 42 -17.15 -16.36 21.79
N THR A 43 -18.26 -16.59 22.49
CA THR A 43 -19.12 -17.76 22.24
C THR A 43 -19.90 -17.59 20.93
N ASP A 44 -20.39 -18.69 20.35
CA ASP A 44 -21.15 -18.63 19.09
C ASP A 44 -22.44 -17.82 19.24
N GLU A 45 -23.08 -17.83 20.41
CA GLU A 45 -24.24 -16.99 20.72
C GLU A 45 -23.90 -15.50 20.71
N GLU A 46 -22.75 -15.13 21.30
CA GLU A 46 -22.26 -13.75 21.29
C GLU A 46 -21.92 -13.29 19.87
N VAL A 47 -21.25 -14.14 19.10
CA VAL A 47 -20.90 -13.86 17.69
C VAL A 47 -22.17 -13.69 16.85
N MET A 48 -23.19 -14.52 17.07
CA MET A 48 -24.47 -14.39 16.39
C MET A 48 -25.16 -13.06 16.72
N ALA A 49 -25.21 -12.67 17.99
CA ALA A 49 -25.79 -11.39 18.39
C ALA A 49 -25.07 -10.20 17.74
N VAL A 50 -23.73 -10.24 17.69
CA VAL A 50 -22.92 -9.22 16.99
C VAL A 50 -23.21 -9.23 15.48
N TYR A 51 -23.37 -10.40 14.87
CA TYR A 51 -23.67 -10.54 13.46
C TYR A 51 -25.04 -9.94 13.11
N GLU A 52 -26.09 -10.23 13.88
CA GLU A 52 -27.43 -9.68 13.64
C GLU A 52 -27.48 -8.15 13.79
N ALA A 53 -26.78 -7.61 14.79
CA ALA A 53 -26.60 -6.17 14.94
C ALA A 53 -25.84 -5.57 13.75
N TRP A 54 -24.80 -6.26 13.27
CA TRP A 54 -24.03 -5.85 12.10
C TRP A 54 -24.86 -5.85 10.81
N LEU A 55 -25.70 -6.86 10.59
CA LEU A 55 -26.61 -6.95 9.44
C LEU A 55 -27.57 -5.76 9.41
N THR A 56 -28.17 -5.45 10.56
CA THR A 56 -29.08 -4.32 10.72
C THR A 56 -28.37 -2.99 10.43
N LYS A 57 -27.17 -2.81 11.00
CA LYS A 57 -26.37 -1.58 10.82
C LYS A 57 -25.97 -1.34 9.36
N HIS A 58 -25.69 -2.40 8.61
CA HIS A 58 -25.22 -2.30 7.22
C HIS A 58 -26.31 -2.56 6.17
N GLY A 59 -27.57 -2.77 6.60
CA GLY A 59 -28.69 -3.03 5.70
C GLY A 59 -28.52 -4.29 4.84
N LYS A 60 -27.93 -5.35 5.40
CA LYS A 60 -27.63 -6.60 4.69
C LYS A 60 -28.81 -7.57 4.81
N ALA A 61 -29.21 -8.15 3.68
CA ALA A 61 -30.20 -9.23 3.62
C ALA A 61 -29.75 -10.27 2.60
N TYR A 62 -29.85 -11.55 2.96
CA TYR A 62 -29.48 -12.68 2.10
C TYR A 62 -30.71 -13.53 1.84
N ASN A 63 -30.99 -13.78 0.57
CA ASN A 63 -32.22 -14.48 0.14
C ASN A 63 -31.93 -15.88 -0.40
N ALA A 64 -30.67 -16.22 -0.69
CA ALA A 64 -30.30 -17.53 -1.18
C ALA A 64 -30.17 -18.53 -0.02
N ILE A 65 -30.64 -19.76 -0.24
CA ILE A 65 -30.55 -20.86 0.73
C ILE A 65 -29.07 -21.15 1.02
N GLY A 66 -28.69 -21.19 2.30
CA GLY A 66 -27.31 -21.44 2.71
C GLY A 66 -26.37 -20.24 2.60
N GLU A 67 -26.80 -19.12 2.02
CA GLU A 67 -25.96 -17.93 1.89
C GLU A 67 -25.74 -17.27 3.24
N LYS A 68 -26.80 -17.16 4.06
CA LYS A 68 -26.69 -16.55 5.40
C LYS A 68 -25.69 -17.31 6.27
N GLU A 69 -25.74 -18.64 6.25
CA GLU A 69 -24.85 -19.53 6.99
C GLU A 69 -23.41 -19.39 6.49
N LYS A 70 -23.18 -19.42 5.17
CA LYS A 70 -21.84 -19.19 4.59
C LYS A 70 -21.28 -17.81 4.98
N ARG A 71 -22.11 -16.76 4.93
CA ARG A 71 -21.70 -15.38 5.28
C ARG A 71 -21.41 -15.24 6.76
N PHE A 72 -22.12 -15.97 7.61
CA PHE A 72 -21.88 -16.03 9.05
C PHE A 72 -20.53 -16.68 9.38
N GLU A 73 -20.18 -17.80 8.74
CA GLU A 73 -18.85 -18.43 8.93
C GLU A 73 -17.71 -17.49 8.55
N ILE A 74 -17.83 -16.82 7.40
CA ILE A 74 -16.85 -15.81 6.96
C ILE A 74 -16.76 -14.65 7.97
N PHE A 75 -17.91 -14.21 8.50
CA PHE A 75 -17.96 -13.15 9.51
C PHE A 75 -17.27 -13.57 10.81
N LYS A 76 -17.48 -14.81 11.26
CA LYS A 76 -16.83 -15.37 12.45
C LYS A 76 -15.31 -15.39 12.30
N ASP A 77 -14.81 -15.83 11.16
CA ASP A 77 -13.38 -15.81 10.84
C ASP A 77 -12.80 -14.40 10.82
N ASN A 78 -13.51 -13.44 10.20
CA ASN A 78 -13.09 -12.04 10.17
C ASN A 78 -13.12 -11.37 11.55
N LEU A 79 -14.10 -11.72 12.39
CA LEU A 79 -14.20 -11.22 13.77
C LEU A 79 -13.05 -11.73 14.63
N ARG A 80 -12.72 -13.02 14.52
CA ARG A 80 -11.54 -13.61 15.18
C ARG A 80 -10.26 -12.90 14.76
N PHE A 81 -10.08 -12.65 13.47
CA PHE A 81 -8.94 -11.86 12.96
C PHE A 81 -8.89 -10.46 13.56
N ILE A 82 -10.03 -9.77 13.71
CA ILE A 82 -10.09 -8.43 14.28
C ILE A 82 -9.66 -8.43 15.74
N ASP A 83 -10.15 -9.38 16.54
CA ASP A 83 -9.79 -9.48 17.95
C ASP A 83 -8.30 -9.78 18.12
N GLU A 84 -7.78 -10.79 17.41
CA GLU A 84 -6.36 -11.15 17.44
C GLU A 84 -5.46 -9.98 17.00
N HIS A 85 -5.83 -9.27 15.93
CA HIS A 85 -5.07 -8.13 15.44
C HIS A 85 -5.02 -6.99 16.46
N ASN A 86 -6.16 -6.67 17.07
CA ASN A 86 -6.27 -5.53 17.98
C ASN A 86 -5.71 -5.84 19.38
N ASN A 87 -5.62 -7.11 19.77
CA ASN A 87 -5.02 -7.54 21.03
C ASN A 87 -3.49 -7.65 20.97
N ALA A 88 -2.89 -7.66 19.76
CA ALA A 88 -1.45 -7.69 19.61
C ALA A 88 -0.81 -6.32 19.88
N GLU A 89 0.10 -6.24 20.85
CA GLU A 89 0.75 -4.99 21.29
C GLU A 89 1.65 -4.33 20.21
N SER A 90 2.05 -5.07 19.17
CA SER A 90 2.99 -4.63 18.14
C SER A 90 2.35 -3.95 16.92
N ARG A 91 1.03 -3.70 16.94
CA ARG A 91 0.31 -3.12 15.78
C ARG A 91 0.24 -1.60 15.84
N THR A 92 0.54 -0.95 14.72
CA THR A 92 0.45 0.51 14.55
C THR A 92 -0.93 1.01 14.17
N TYR A 93 -1.86 0.10 13.84
CA TYR A 93 -3.23 0.41 13.46
C TYR A 93 -4.20 -0.61 14.06
N LYS A 94 -5.49 -0.25 14.04
CA LYS A 94 -6.57 -1.12 14.49
C LYS A 94 -7.50 -1.42 13.33
N VAL A 95 -8.09 -2.61 13.36
CA VAL A 95 -9.10 -3.05 12.40
C VAL A 95 -10.46 -3.15 13.09
N GLY A 96 -11.54 -3.17 12.31
CA GLY A 96 -12.89 -3.24 12.88
C GLY A 96 -13.92 -3.70 11.87
N LEU A 97 -15.11 -4.02 12.38
CA LEU A 97 -16.24 -4.50 11.59
C LEU A 97 -16.75 -3.41 10.65
N ASN A 98 -16.43 -3.57 9.38
CA ASN A 98 -16.89 -2.71 8.29
C ASN A 98 -17.92 -3.45 7.41
N ARG A 99 -18.38 -2.82 6.33
CA ARG A 99 -19.37 -3.38 5.38
C ARG A 99 -18.93 -4.64 4.62
N PHE A 100 -17.64 -4.98 4.70
CA PHE A 100 -17.00 -6.10 4.01
C PHE A 100 -16.68 -7.27 4.96
N ALA A 101 -17.12 -7.21 6.23
CA ALA A 101 -16.87 -8.26 7.21
C ALA A 101 -17.49 -9.62 6.85
N ASP A 102 -18.41 -9.68 5.89
CA ASP A 102 -19.05 -10.89 5.35
C ASP A 102 -18.37 -11.44 4.09
N LEU A 103 -17.22 -10.90 3.69
CA LEU A 103 -16.48 -11.28 2.48
C LEU A 103 -15.14 -11.93 2.82
N THR A 104 -14.74 -12.90 2.00
CA THR A 104 -13.36 -13.39 2.03
C THR A 104 -12.42 -12.39 1.39
N ASN A 105 -11.12 -12.52 1.64
CA ASN A 105 -10.13 -11.66 1.01
C ASN A 105 -10.15 -11.81 -0.53
N GLU A 106 -10.32 -13.04 -1.05
CA GLU A 106 -10.42 -13.26 -2.50
C GLU A 106 -11.69 -12.64 -3.10
N GLU A 107 -12.83 -12.78 -2.44
CA GLU A 107 -14.09 -12.18 -2.87
C GLU A 107 -13.99 -10.64 -2.87
N TYR A 108 -13.39 -10.06 -1.84
CA TYR A 108 -13.12 -8.62 -1.77
C TYR A 108 -12.21 -8.17 -2.92
N ARG A 109 -11.09 -8.87 -3.14
CA ARG A 109 -10.11 -8.52 -4.17
C ARG A 109 -10.69 -8.61 -5.57
N SER A 110 -11.49 -9.62 -5.85
CA SER A 110 -12.08 -9.82 -7.19
C SER A 110 -13.22 -8.85 -7.51
N THR A 111 -13.88 -8.31 -6.48
CA THR A 111 -15.06 -7.43 -6.65
C THR A 111 -14.71 -5.95 -6.54
N TYR A 112 -13.80 -5.57 -5.63
CA TYR A 112 -13.56 -4.16 -5.26
C TYR A 112 -12.19 -3.63 -5.68
N LEU A 113 -11.20 -4.48 -6.01
CA LEU A 113 -9.92 -3.98 -6.51
C LEU A 113 -9.96 -3.80 -8.03
N GLY A 114 -9.63 -2.58 -8.47
CA GLY A 114 -9.55 -2.16 -9.87
C GLY A 114 -8.69 -3.05 -10.76
N ALA A 115 -9.02 -3.07 -12.07
CA ALA A 115 -8.29 -3.82 -13.09
C ALA A 115 -6.77 -3.63 -13.03
N LYS A 116 -6.02 -4.74 -13.15
CA LYS A 116 -4.55 -4.76 -13.26
C LYS A 116 -4.11 -3.75 -14.33
N LEU A 117 -3.33 -2.76 -13.93
CA LEU A 117 -2.68 -1.84 -14.87
C LEU A 117 -1.90 -2.70 -15.87
N SER A 118 -2.25 -2.59 -17.15
CA SER A 118 -1.51 -3.27 -18.20
C SER A 118 -0.04 -2.83 -18.12
N THR A 119 0.86 -3.78 -17.87
CA THR A 119 2.31 -3.55 -17.76
C THR A 119 2.94 -3.06 -19.07
N LYS A 120 2.16 -2.94 -20.15
CA LYS A 120 2.58 -2.24 -21.36
C LYS A 120 2.58 -0.72 -21.12
N LYS A 121 3.51 -0.27 -20.26
CA LYS A 121 3.95 1.12 -20.25
C LYS A 121 4.40 1.45 -21.67
N ARG A 122 3.60 2.22 -22.40
CA ARG A 122 4.16 3.03 -23.48
C ARG A 122 5.27 3.86 -22.83
N LEU A 123 6.52 3.62 -23.23
CA LEU A 123 7.67 4.41 -22.83
C LEU A 123 7.46 5.83 -23.39
N SER A 124 6.61 6.60 -22.71
CA SER A 124 6.46 8.02 -22.94
C SER A 124 7.78 8.68 -22.58
N LYS A 125 8.22 9.64 -23.40
CA LYS A 125 9.34 10.54 -23.10
C LYS A 125 9.13 11.07 -21.67
N ARG A 126 10.15 10.93 -20.82
CA ARG A 126 10.13 11.39 -19.43
C ARG A 126 9.92 12.90 -19.44
N SER A 127 8.94 13.40 -18.68
CA SER A 127 8.66 14.82 -18.53
C SER A 127 9.08 15.24 -17.13
N ASP A 128 9.80 16.36 -17.04
CA ASP A 128 10.29 16.91 -15.77
C ASP A 128 9.20 17.73 -15.04
N ARG A 129 7.94 17.63 -15.48
CA ARG A 129 6.79 18.39 -14.95
C ARG A 129 6.58 18.22 -13.44
N TYR A 130 6.94 17.06 -12.90
CA TYR A 130 6.75 16.70 -11.49
C TYR A 130 8.08 16.53 -10.75
N GLU A 131 9.18 17.06 -11.31
CA GLU A 131 10.48 16.99 -10.66
C GLU A 131 10.54 17.97 -9.47
N PRO A 132 10.88 17.49 -8.25
CA PRO A 132 11.07 18.35 -7.09
C PRO A 132 12.21 19.35 -7.35
N ARG A 133 12.04 20.61 -6.93
CA ARG A 133 13.08 21.63 -7.08
C ARG A 133 13.94 21.70 -5.83
N VAL A 134 15.24 21.89 -6.02
CA VAL A 134 16.20 22.06 -4.92
C VAL A 134 15.92 23.39 -4.22
N GLY A 135 15.62 23.34 -2.92
CA GLY A 135 15.35 24.52 -2.10
C GLY A 135 13.86 24.81 -1.83
N ASP A 136 12.94 23.97 -2.31
CA ASP A 136 11.52 24.08 -1.94
C ASP A 136 11.35 23.81 -0.43
N GLN A 137 10.85 24.82 0.30
CA GLN A 137 10.48 24.66 1.71
C GLN A 137 9.10 24.03 1.79
N LEU A 138 9.04 22.78 2.26
CA LEU A 138 7.82 22.03 2.44
C LEU A 138 7.36 22.05 3.90
N PRO A 139 6.05 22.10 4.16
CA PRO A 139 5.53 21.98 5.51
C PRO A 139 5.68 20.54 6.04
N ASP A 140 5.80 20.39 7.36
CA ASP A 140 5.92 19.08 8.02
C ASP A 140 4.70 18.17 7.78
N SER A 141 3.50 18.74 7.58
CA SER A 141 2.30 17.99 7.21
C SER A 141 1.31 18.83 6.40
N VAL A 142 0.58 18.17 5.49
CA VAL A 142 -0.48 18.80 4.69
C VAL A 142 -1.75 17.95 4.77
N ASP A 143 -2.88 18.59 5.11
CA ASP A 143 -4.21 17.99 5.03
C ASP A 143 -5.07 18.76 4.01
N TRP A 144 -5.24 18.18 2.83
CA TRP A 144 -6.01 18.78 1.73
C TRP A 144 -7.52 18.86 2.02
N ARG A 145 -8.05 18.07 2.97
CA ARG A 145 -9.46 18.15 3.37
C ARG A 145 -9.78 19.50 3.99
N LYS A 146 -8.85 20.01 4.82
CA LYS A 146 -8.95 21.35 5.44
C LYS A 146 -8.84 22.49 4.41
N LYS A 147 -8.32 22.20 3.23
CA LYS A 147 -8.21 23.15 2.12
C LYS A 147 -9.44 23.15 1.20
N GLY A 148 -10.43 22.30 1.46
CA GLY A 148 -11.67 22.25 0.68
C GLY A 148 -11.50 21.72 -0.75
N VAL A 149 -10.38 21.05 -1.03
CA VAL A 149 -10.09 20.49 -2.38
C VAL A 149 -10.41 19.00 -2.49
N VAL A 150 -10.77 18.37 -1.38
CA VAL A 150 -11.14 16.95 -1.31
C VAL A 150 -12.66 16.85 -1.25
N LEU A 151 -13.24 16.12 -2.20
CA LEU A 151 -14.68 15.82 -2.22
C LEU A 151 -15.03 14.79 -1.14
N ASP A 152 -16.33 14.68 -0.82
CA ASP A 152 -16.83 13.66 0.10
C ASP A 152 -16.46 12.24 -0.35
N VAL A 153 -16.25 11.36 0.63
CA VAL A 153 -15.98 9.95 0.40
C VAL A 153 -17.17 9.33 -0.32
N LYS A 154 -16.89 8.68 -1.45
CA LYS A 154 -17.91 8.05 -2.28
C LYS A 154 -17.79 6.54 -2.26
N ASP A 155 -18.88 5.86 -2.58
CA ASP A 155 -18.95 4.41 -2.70
C ASP A 155 -18.87 3.96 -4.15
N GLN A 156 -17.84 3.16 -4.47
CA GLN A 156 -17.65 2.57 -5.80
C GLN A 156 -18.63 1.41 -6.10
N GLY A 157 -19.33 0.89 -5.09
CA GLY A 157 -20.18 -0.28 -5.23
C GLY A 157 -19.42 -1.50 -5.78
N SER A 158 -20.11 -2.35 -6.54
CA SER A 158 -19.54 -3.55 -7.17
C SER A 158 -18.85 -3.27 -8.53
N CYS A 159 -18.62 -2.00 -8.86
CA CYS A 159 -18.06 -1.55 -10.14
C CYS A 159 -16.54 -1.76 -10.27
N GLY A 160 -15.89 -2.46 -9.33
CA GLY A 160 -14.42 -2.59 -9.25
C GLY A 160 -13.75 -3.22 -10.48
N ARG A 161 -14.51 -3.72 -11.46
CA ARG A 161 -13.97 -4.22 -12.73
C ARG A 161 -13.86 -3.15 -13.83
N ASP A 162 -14.67 -2.10 -13.79
CA ASP A 162 -14.75 -1.12 -14.86
C ASP A 162 -13.95 0.14 -14.51
N ARG A 163 -12.98 0.48 -15.37
CA ARG A 163 -12.15 1.70 -15.24
C ARG A 163 -12.97 3.00 -15.19
N GLU A 164 -14.23 2.92 -15.58
CA GLU A 164 -15.16 4.03 -15.66
C GLU A 164 -15.53 4.60 -14.27
N CYS A 165 -15.61 3.76 -13.24
CA CYS A 165 -15.88 4.23 -11.88
C CYS A 165 -14.72 5.07 -11.29
N LEU A 166 -13.46 4.83 -11.71
CA LEU A 166 -12.32 5.70 -11.36
C LEU A 166 -12.41 7.08 -12.03
N LEU A 167 -13.00 7.18 -13.22
CA LEU A 167 -13.11 8.44 -13.98
C LEU A 167 -14.25 9.33 -13.48
N MET A 168 -15.26 8.78 -12.81
CA MET A 168 -16.36 9.57 -12.22
C MET A 168 -15.92 10.46 -11.05
N TYR A 169 -14.79 10.17 -10.42
CA TYR A 169 -14.29 10.93 -9.27
C TYR A 169 -13.52 12.21 -9.64
N PHE A 170 -13.07 12.36 -10.88
CA PHE A 170 -12.16 13.45 -11.28
C PHE A 170 -12.82 14.66 -11.94
N LYS A 171 -14.14 14.66 -12.21
CA LYS A 171 -14.73 15.62 -13.17
C LYS A 171 -15.67 16.71 -12.66
N LYS A 172 -15.90 16.91 -11.35
CA LYS A 172 -16.82 17.97 -10.87
C LYS A 172 -16.41 18.71 -9.59
N GLY A 173 -15.12 18.91 -9.36
CA GLY A 173 -14.67 20.00 -8.48
C GLY A 173 -14.23 21.17 -9.36
N GLN A 174 -14.58 22.42 -9.03
CA GLN A 174 -13.78 23.53 -9.52
C GLN A 174 -12.34 23.22 -9.08
N ASN A 175 -11.40 23.19 -10.03
CA ASN A 175 -9.99 23.11 -9.64
C ASN A 175 -9.77 24.24 -8.62
N PRO A 176 -9.07 23.98 -7.50
CA PRO A 176 -8.67 25.06 -6.62
C PRO A 176 -8.09 26.18 -7.48
N PRO A 177 -8.35 27.46 -7.15
CA PRO A 177 -7.73 28.57 -7.86
C PRO A 177 -6.26 28.23 -7.97
N ASN A 178 -5.75 28.23 -9.21
CA ASN A 178 -4.36 27.86 -9.51
C ASN A 178 -3.51 28.49 -8.41
N PRO A 179 -2.77 27.71 -7.59
CA PRO A 179 -1.94 28.29 -6.56
C PRO A 179 -1.22 29.46 -7.23
N GLY A 180 -1.46 30.67 -6.69
CA GLY A 180 -0.91 31.89 -7.26
C GLY A 180 0.56 31.64 -7.59
N PRO A 181 1.09 32.23 -8.68
CA PRO A 181 2.40 31.87 -9.22
C PRO A 181 3.34 31.62 -8.06
N SER A 182 3.86 30.38 -7.97
CA SER A 182 4.83 30.02 -6.92
C SER A 182 5.77 31.21 -6.79
N PRO A 183 6.00 31.74 -5.57
CA PRO A 183 6.96 32.81 -5.39
C PRO A 183 8.19 32.41 -6.22
N PRO A 184 8.70 33.26 -7.13
CA PRO A 184 9.85 32.89 -7.92
C PRO A 184 10.86 32.36 -6.92
N SER A 185 11.26 31.08 -7.09
CA SER A 185 12.29 30.47 -6.25
C SER A 185 13.39 31.52 -6.15
N PRO A 186 13.86 31.88 -4.94
CA PRO A 186 14.87 32.92 -4.79
C PRO A 186 15.95 32.65 -5.83
N ILE A 187 16.11 33.56 -6.79
CA ILE A 187 17.07 33.42 -7.89
C ILE A 187 18.41 33.28 -7.18
N LYS A 188 18.90 32.06 -7.02
CA LYS A 188 20.18 31.86 -6.35
C LYS A 188 21.19 32.48 -7.30
N PRO A 189 22.11 33.33 -6.84
CA PRO A 189 23.08 33.91 -7.76
C PRO A 189 23.85 32.77 -8.47
N PRO A 190 24.24 32.96 -9.75
CA PRO A 190 25.03 31.98 -10.47
C PRO A 190 26.33 31.68 -9.70
N THR A 191 26.75 30.41 -9.69
CA THR A 191 28.02 30.03 -9.06
C THR A 191 29.17 30.66 -9.83
N VAL A 192 29.90 31.57 -9.17
CA VAL A 192 31.08 32.22 -9.75
C VAL A 192 32.25 31.24 -9.68
N CYS A 193 32.83 30.88 -10.82
CA CYS A 193 33.98 29.99 -10.88
C CYS A 193 35.29 30.77 -10.75
N ASP A 194 35.38 31.89 -11.48
CA ASP A 194 36.50 32.83 -11.42
C ASP A 194 36.08 34.24 -11.91
N ASN A 195 37.05 35.08 -12.26
CA ASN A 195 36.81 36.43 -12.78
C ASN A 195 36.21 36.44 -14.20
N TYR A 196 36.28 35.33 -14.94
CA TYR A 196 35.90 35.24 -16.34
C TYR A 196 34.73 34.30 -16.60
N TYR A 197 34.43 33.35 -15.73
CA TYR A 197 33.48 32.26 -15.93
C TYR A 197 32.49 32.11 -14.77
N ASN A 198 31.26 31.76 -15.12
CA ASN A 198 30.21 31.41 -14.17
C ASN A 198 29.44 30.16 -14.62
N CYS A 199 28.88 29.48 -13.63
CA CYS A 199 27.95 28.39 -13.81
C CYS A 199 26.52 28.82 -13.44
N PRO A 200 25.49 28.12 -13.98
CA PRO A 200 24.12 28.24 -13.50
C PRO A 200 24.00 28.01 -11.98
N GLU A 201 22.88 28.41 -11.41
CA GLU A 201 22.59 28.24 -9.99
C GLU A 201 22.76 26.79 -9.54
N SER A 202 23.23 26.60 -8.30
CA SER A 202 23.34 25.27 -7.67
C SER A 202 24.27 24.29 -8.41
N ASN A 203 25.16 24.80 -9.29
CA ASN A 203 26.16 24.00 -9.99
C ASN A 203 27.54 24.13 -9.33
N THR A 204 28.36 23.08 -9.49
CA THR A 204 29.76 23.08 -9.06
C THR A 204 30.68 23.41 -10.23
N CYS A 205 31.60 24.36 -10.00
CA CYS A 205 32.65 24.72 -10.94
C CYS A 205 33.77 23.67 -10.91
N CYS A 206 33.99 23.00 -12.04
CA CYS A 206 35.05 22.01 -12.22
C CYS A 206 36.08 22.51 -13.22
N CYS A 207 37.36 22.48 -12.85
CA CYS A 207 38.41 22.85 -13.79
C CYS A 207 38.51 21.82 -14.93
N VAL A 208 38.61 22.33 -16.15
CA VAL A 208 38.77 21.53 -17.38
C VAL A 208 40.21 21.60 -17.88
N TYR A 209 40.86 22.75 -17.75
CA TYR A 209 42.24 22.93 -18.19
C TYR A 209 43.04 23.67 -17.12
N GLU A 210 43.91 22.94 -16.43
CA GLU A 210 44.75 23.45 -15.35
C GLU A 210 46.21 23.52 -15.82
N TYR A 211 46.86 24.66 -15.61
CA TYR A 211 48.30 24.83 -15.82
C TYR A 211 48.88 25.75 -14.76
N ALA A 212 49.97 25.33 -14.12
CA ALA A 212 50.67 26.07 -13.06
C ALA A 212 49.73 26.62 -11.96
N SER A 213 48.78 25.79 -11.51
CA SER A 213 47.76 26.12 -10.49
C SER A 213 46.74 27.19 -10.90
N TYR A 214 46.67 27.52 -12.18
CA TYR A 214 45.62 28.36 -12.76
C TYR A 214 44.68 27.53 -13.63
N CYS A 215 43.38 27.75 -13.45
CA CYS A 215 42.36 27.13 -14.29
C CYS A 215 42.00 28.05 -15.46
N PHE A 216 42.31 27.61 -16.67
CA PHE A 216 42.09 28.37 -17.91
C PHE A 216 40.71 28.13 -18.53
N ALA A 217 40.04 27.05 -18.14
CA ALA A 217 38.71 26.72 -18.64
C ALA A 217 37.90 25.97 -17.57
N TRP A 218 36.61 26.29 -17.47
CA TRP A 218 35.71 25.74 -16.47
C TRP A 218 34.55 24.97 -17.09
N GLY A 219 34.13 23.91 -16.40
CA GLY A 219 32.91 23.16 -16.67
C GLY A 219 31.97 23.20 -15.47
N CYS A 220 30.68 23.18 -15.72
CA CYS A 220 29.63 23.19 -14.73
C CYS A 220 29.08 21.79 -14.53
N CYS A 221 29.20 21.28 -13.31
CA CYS A 221 28.47 20.09 -12.89
C CYS A 221 27.07 20.48 -12.38
N PRO A 222 25.98 19.82 -12.85
CA PRO A 222 24.60 20.13 -12.45
C PRO A 222 24.24 19.58 -11.06
N LEU A 223 25.12 19.78 -10.08
CA LEU A 223 24.98 19.36 -8.69
C LEU A 223 25.73 20.36 -7.79
N GLU A 224 25.19 20.59 -6.59
CA GLU A 224 25.90 21.30 -5.52
C GLU A 224 27.00 20.41 -4.92
N SER A 225 28.17 20.99 -4.64
CA SER A 225 29.31 20.30 -4.00
C SER A 225 29.75 18.99 -4.69
N ALA A 226 29.68 18.95 -6.02
CA ALA A 226 30.02 17.77 -6.80
C ALA A 226 31.53 17.49 -6.82
N THR A 227 31.89 16.21 -6.88
CA THR A 227 33.28 15.80 -7.13
C THR A 227 33.57 15.83 -8.62
N CYS A 228 34.61 16.58 -9.00
CA CYS A 228 35.06 16.69 -10.39
C CYS A 228 35.98 15.52 -10.74
N CYS A 229 35.56 14.66 -11.68
CA CYS A 229 36.38 13.56 -12.17
C CYS A 229 37.55 14.01 -13.08
N ASP A 230 38.59 13.19 -13.16
CA ASP A 230 39.80 13.49 -13.93
C ASP A 230 39.62 13.41 -15.46
N ASP A 231 38.49 12.88 -15.93
CA ASP A 231 38.15 12.84 -17.36
C ASP A 231 37.73 14.21 -17.92
N HIS A 232 37.72 15.25 -17.08
CA HIS A 232 37.30 16.62 -17.36
C HIS A 232 35.87 16.78 -17.91
N TYR A 233 35.10 15.69 -17.99
CA TYR A 233 33.79 15.64 -18.64
C TYR A 233 32.69 15.14 -17.70
N SER A 234 33.06 14.34 -16.70
CA SER A 234 32.13 13.75 -15.74
C SER A 234 32.27 14.40 -14.36
N CYS A 235 31.20 14.34 -13.59
CA CYS A 235 31.18 14.70 -12.18
C CYS A 235 30.27 13.77 -11.40
N CYS A 236 30.56 13.67 -10.11
CA CYS A 236 29.87 12.77 -9.20
C CYS A 236 29.21 13.53 -8.05
N PRO A 237 28.07 13.03 -7.53
CA PRO A 237 27.49 13.58 -6.30
C PRO A 237 28.45 13.49 -5.12
N HIS A 238 28.32 14.41 -4.17
CA HIS A 238 29.11 14.41 -2.93
C HIS A 238 29.02 13.07 -2.16
N ASP A 239 27.85 12.42 -2.17
CA ASP A 239 27.63 11.13 -1.50
C ASP A 239 28.31 9.95 -2.21
N TYR A 240 28.72 10.13 -3.47
CA TYR A 240 29.39 9.14 -4.30
C TYR A 240 30.68 9.71 -4.91
N PRO A 241 31.67 10.12 -4.11
CA PRO A 241 32.78 10.93 -4.58
C PRO A 241 33.79 10.15 -5.44
N VAL A 242 33.76 8.82 -5.44
CA VAL A 242 34.74 8.00 -6.15
C VAL A 242 34.33 7.86 -7.62
N CYS A 243 35.05 8.56 -8.51
CA CYS A 243 34.85 8.47 -9.95
C CYS A 243 35.36 7.14 -10.54
N ASN A 244 34.49 6.38 -11.18
CA ASN A 244 34.85 5.29 -12.08
C ASN A 244 34.62 5.74 -13.53
N VAL A 245 35.62 6.41 -14.10
CA VAL A 245 35.56 7.00 -15.44
C VAL A 245 35.37 5.95 -16.55
N ASN A 246 35.95 4.75 -16.38
CA ASN A 246 35.84 3.66 -17.36
C ASN A 246 34.42 3.09 -17.44
N ALA A 247 33.74 2.99 -16.30
CA ALA A 247 32.36 2.53 -16.22
C ALA A 247 31.33 3.67 -16.38
N GLY A 248 31.76 4.94 -16.30
CA GLY A 248 30.86 6.10 -16.28
C GLY A 248 29.99 6.15 -15.03
N THR A 249 30.49 5.67 -13.90
CA THR A 249 29.76 5.56 -12.63
C THR A 249 30.50 6.24 -11.48
N CYS A 250 29.76 6.53 -10.41
CA CYS A 250 30.22 7.14 -9.18
C CYS A 250 29.95 6.16 -8.03
N LEU A 251 30.96 5.91 -7.21
CA LEU A 251 30.89 4.97 -6.10
C LEU A 251 31.01 5.73 -4.77
N MET A 252 30.36 5.19 -3.75
CA MET A 252 30.47 5.70 -2.38
C MET A 252 31.83 5.35 -1.76
N SER A 253 32.46 4.27 -2.22
CA SER A 253 33.83 3.86 -1.86
C SER A 253 34.44 3.00 -2.98
N LYS A 254 35.77 2.84 -3.00
CA LYS A 254 36.52 2.15 -4.08
C LYS A 254 36.06 0.71 -4.38
N ASN A 255 35.46 0.02 -3.41
CA ASN A 255 35.05 -1.40 -3.52
C ASN A 255 33.53 -1.61 -3.42
N ASN A 256 32.71 -0.55 -3.51
CA ASN A 256 31.26 -0.69 -3.41
C ASN A 256 30.69 -1.24 -4.74
N PRO A 257 29.93 -2.35 -4.75
CA PRO A 257 29.30 -2.88 -5.95
C PRO A 257 28.14 -2.01 -6.47
N LEU A 258 27.65 -1.08 -5.65
CA LEU A 258 26.58 -0.15 -6.00
C LEU A 258 27.16 1.21 -6.38
N GLY A 259 26.87 1.62 -7.62
CA GLY A 259 27.26 2.91 -8.17
C GLY A 259 26.10 3.63 -8.83
N VAL A 260 26.11 4.95 -8.74
CA VAL A 260 25.19 5.81 -9.49
C VAL A 260 25.85 6.24 -10.80
N LYS A 261 25.06 6.62 -11.80
CA LYS A 261 25.61 7.09 -13.07
C LYS A 261 26.27 8.45 -12.89
N ALA A 262 27.45 8.65 -13.47
CA ALA A 262 28.12 9.95 -13.48
C ALA A 262 27.34 10.96 -14.33
N LEU A 263 27.33 12.22 -13.90
CA LEU A 263 26.70 13.31 -14.63
C LEU A 263 27.70 13.99 -15.55
N LYS A 264 27.20 14.48 -16.67
CA LYS A 264 28.01 15.20 -17.67
C LYS A 264 28.11 16.67 -17.30
N ARG A 265 29.31 17.23 -17.42
CA ARG A 265 29.55 18.66 -17.30
C ARG A 265 29.03 19.39 -18.53
N THR A 266 28.70 20.66 -18.35
CA THR A 266 28.46 21.63 -19.43
C THR A 266 29.56 22.68 -19.43
N PRO A 267 29.91 23.32 -20.55
CA PRO A 267 30.90 24.40 -20.53
C PRO A 267 30.41 25.60 -19.70
N ALA A 268 31.29 26.17 -18.88
CA ALA A 268 30.97 27.39 -18.14
C ALA A 268 30.80 28.58 -19.09
N LYS A 269 29.94 29.52 -18.72
CA LYS A 269 29.67 30.71 -19.53
C LYS A 269 30.64 31.83 -19.16
N PRO A 270 31.18 32.57 -20.13
CA PRO A 270 31.99 33.74 -19.83
C PRO A 270 31.13 34.89 -19.27
N ARG A 271 31.58 35.53 -18.19
CA ARG A 271 30.84 36.59 -17.46
C ARG A 271 30.52 37.82 -18.33
N TRP A 272 31.30 38.08 -19.37
CA TRP A 272 31.09 39.18 -20.33
C TRP A 272 29.79 39.05 -21.16
N THR A 273 29.11 37.90 -21.09
CA THR A 273 27.84 37.66 -21.81
C THR A 273 26.59 38.13 -21.05
N PHE A 274 26.73 38.72 -19.85
CA PHE A 274 25.63 39.32 -19.09
C PHE A 274 25.69 40.86 -18.96
N GLY A 275 26.62 41.51 -19.68
CA GLY A 275 26.60 42.96 -19.85
C GLY A 275 25.89 43.34 -21.15
N SER A 276 24.71 43.96 -21.02
CA SER A 276 23.87 44.57 -22.07
C SER A 276 22.70 43.71 -22.59
N ALA A 277 21.57 43.74 -21.87
CA ALA A 277 20.22 44.02 -22.38
C ALA A 277 19.24 44.09 -21.19
#